data_AF-A0A3R6IMY3-F1
#
_entry.id   AF-A0A3R6IMY3-F1
#
_cell.length_a   1.000
_cell.length_b   1.000
_cell.length_c   1.000
_cell.angle_alpha   90.00
_cell.angle_beta   90.00
_cell.angle_gamma   90.00
#
_symmetry.space_group_name_H-M   'P 1'
#
loop_
_entity.id
_entity.type
_entity.pdbx_description
1 polymer ?
#
loop_
_entity_poly.entity_id
_entity_poly.type
_entity_poly.pdbx_seq_one_letter_code
_entity_poly.pdbx_strand_id
1 'polypeptide(L)'
;MNTPSYKVMRLTQDYTLKPFNCGDQDLNEFLLYNAKPYLKELLAVTYILESTEGDQIIAFFCLLNDKIAISDFPSRRRYWTFVQKLKSKGKGFNSYPSMKIGRLGINSNYQKQGFGQIIIDILKKIIHPR
;
A
#
# COMPACT_ATOMS: atom_id res chain seq x y z
N MET A 1 -11.93 11.79 18.24
CA MET A 1 -12.55 10.60 17.62
C MET A 1 -11.79 9.39 18.12
N ASN A 2 -12.48 8.40 18.71
CA ASN A 2 -11.84 7.22 19.27
C ASN A 2 -11.58 6.24 18.11
N THR A 3 -10.35 6.14 17.64
CA THR A 3 -10.01 5.20 16.56
C THR A 3 -10.04 3.78 17.13
N PRO A 4 -10.77 2.83 16.51
CA PRO A 4 -10.81 1.46 17.03
C PRO A 4 -9.41 0.86 17.05
N SER A 5 -9.11 0.07 18.08
CA SER A 5 -7.80 -0.57 18.23
C SER A 5 -7.56 -1.57 17.09
N TYR A 6 -6.34 -1.56 16.55
CA TYR A 6 -5.96 -2.36 15.40
C TYR A 6 -4.55 -2.92 15.53
N LYS A 7 -4.31 -4.02 14.85
CA LYS A 7 -2.96 -4.57 14.62
C LYS A 7 -2.63 -4.55 13.14
N VAL A 8 -1.37 -4.32 12.81
CA VAL A 8 -0.85 -4.37 11.45
C VAL A 8 -0.02 -5.64 11.30
N MET A 9 -0.29 -6.43 10.27
CA MET A 9 0.49 -7.63 9.98
C MET A 9 0.71 -7.81 8.49
N ARG A 10 1.84 -8.43 8.15
CA ARG A 10 2.12 -8.86 6.77
C ARG A 10 1.30 -10.12 6.49
N LEU A 11 0.64 -10.19 5.34
CA LEU A 11 -0.05 -11.38 4.87
C LEU A 11 0.96 -12.53 4.71
N THR A 12 0.58 -13.71 5.20
CA THR A 12 1.32 -14.96 5.03
C THR A 12 0.45 -16.00 4.31
N GLN A 13 1.05 -17.11 3.87
CA GLN A 13 0.32 -18.16 3.15
C GLN A 13 -0.70 -18.89 4.04
N ASP A 14 -0.35 -19.06 5.32
CA ASP A 14 -1.13 -19.71 6.38
C ASP A 14 -2.21 -18.80 6.99
N TYR A 15 -2.17 -17.49 6.71
CA TYR A 15 -3.17 -16.56 7.23
C TYR A 15 -4.58 -16.89 6.75
N THR A 16 -5.54 -17.00 7.68
CA THR A 16 -6.95 -17.21 7.35
C THR A 16 -7.65 -15.86 7.19
N LEU A 17 -8.19 -15.60 6.00
CA LEU A 17 -8.83 -14.32 5.69
C LEU A 17 -10.14 -14.15 6.48
N LYS A 18 -10.21 -13.07 7.27
CA LYS A 18 -11.43 -12.61 7.93
C LYS A 18 -12.31 -11.82 6.95
N PRO A 19 -13.60 -11.62 7.27
CA PRO A 19 -14.51 -10.81 6.45
C PRO A 19 -13.95 -9.43 6.10
N PHE A 20 -14.07 -9.07 4.83
CA PHE A 20 -13.66 -7.78 4.28
C PHE A 20 -14.60 -7.38 3.14
N ASN A 21 -15.04 -6.12 3.15
CA ASN A 21 -15.73 -5.51 2.01
C ASN A 21 -15.48 -4.00 2.03
N CYS A 22 -14.81 -3.45 1.02
CA CYS A 22 -14.61 -2.01 0.86
C CYS A 22 -15.57 -1.31 -0.11
N GLY A 23 -16.58 -2.02 -0.61
CA GLY A 23 -17.53 -1.52 -1.61
C GLY A 23 -17.00 -1.52 -3.05
N ASP A 24 -15.80 -2.05 -3.27
CA ASP A 24 -15.17 -2.20 -4.58
C ASP A 24 -14.89 -3.68 -4.83
N GLN A 25 -15.53 -4.24 -5.85
CA GLN A 25 -15.48 -5.67 -6.14
C GLN A 25 -14.06 -6.13 -6.51
N ASP A 26 -13.34 -5.35 -7.33
CA ASP A 26 -12.00 -5.70 -7.79
C ASP A 26 -11.00 -5.75 -6.62
N LEU A 27 -11.12 -4.81 -5.67
CA LEU A 27 -10.30 -4.80 -4.45
C LEU A 27 -10.63 -5.97 -3.51
N ASN A 28 -11.92 -6.30 -3.36
CA ASN A 28 -12.36 -7.42 -2.54
C ASN A 28 -11.85 -8.76 -3.13
N GLU A 29 -12.02 -8.96 -4.44
CA GLU A 29 -11.57 -10.15 -5.15
C GLU A 29 -10.05 -10.28 -5.11
N PHE A 30 -9.32 -9.17 -5.27
CA PHE A 30 -7.87 -9.19 -5.15
C PHE A 30 -7.42 -9.71 -3.79
N LEU A 31 -7.98 -9.21 -2.69
CA LEU A 31 -7.61 -9.65 -1.35
C LEU A 31 -7.93 -11.14 -1.15
N LEU A 32 -9.10 -11.57 -1.62
CA LEU A 32 -9.61 -12.92 -1.41
C LEU A 32 -8.85 -13.97 -2.23
N TYR A 33 -8.57 -13.67 -3.50
CA TYR A 33 -8.08 -14.67 -4.45
C TYR A 33 -6.66 -14.42 -4.94
N ASN A 34 -6.21 -13.16 -5.05
CA ASN A 34 -4.93 -12.83 -5.70
C ASN A 34 -3.80 -12.50 -4.73
N ALA A 35 -4.09 -12.00 -3.52
CA ALA A 35 -3.07 -11.52 -2.61
C ALA A 35 -2.08 -12.61 -2.18
N LYS A 36 -2.56 -13.85 -1.95
CA LYS A 36 -1.70 -15.00 -1.62
C LYS A 36 -0.89 -15.51 -2.82
N PRO A 37 -1.47 -15.70 -4.03
CA PRO A 37 -0.68 -15.96 -5.23
C PRO A 37 0.42 -14.91 -5.49
N TYR A 38 0.09 -13.63 -5.39
CA TYR A 38 1.05 -12.54 -5.58
C TYR A 38 2.19 -12.58 -4.55
N LEU A 39 1.90 -12.97 -3.31
CA LEU A 39 2.93 -13.20 -2.29
C LEU A 39 3.84 -14.38 -2.66
N LYS A 40 3.26 -15.49 -3.16
CA LYS A 40 4.02 -16.70 -3.55
C LYS A 40 4.96 -16.43 -4.72
N GLU A 41 4.49 -15.63 -5.69
CA GLU A 41 5.23 -15.25 -6.89
C GLU A 41 6.13 -14.03 -6.68
N LEU A 42 6.20 -13.51 -5.44
CA LEU A 42 7.00 -12.33 -5.08
C LEU A 42 6.62 -11.05 -5.87
N LEU A 43 5.39 -10.97 -6.37
CA LEU A 43 4.88 -9.85 -7.14
C LEU A 43 4.45 -8.67 -6.27
N ALA A 44 3.94 -8.96 -5.06
CA ALA A 44 3.52 -7.92 -4.11
C ALA A 44 3.64 -8.41 -2.67
N VAL A 45 3.87 -7.46 -1.75
CA VAL A 45 3.74 -7.68 -0.32
C VAL A 45 2.45 -7.03 0.17
N THR A 46 1.51 -7.85 0.65
CA THR A 46 0.24 -7.38 1.20
C THR A 46 0.33 -7.25 2.71
N TYR A 47 -0.19 -6.15 3.25
CA TYR A 47 -0.35 -5.90 4.68
C TYR A 47 -1.84 -5.78 5.01
N ILE A 48 -2.21 -6.25 6.19
CA ILE A 48 -3.57 -6.28 6.69
C ILE A 48 -3.61 -5.48 8.00
N LEU A 49 -4.60 -4.61 8.11
CA LEU A 49 -5.03 -3.99 9.35
C LEU A 49 -6.26 -4.75 9.85
N GLU A 50 -6.12 -5.42 10.97
CA GLU A 50 -7.22 -6.14 11.63
C GLU A 50 -7.67 -5.40 12.87
N SER A 51 -8.98 -5.49 13.17
CA SER A 51 -9.50 -5.09 14.47
C SER A 51 -8.97 -6.03 15.57
N THR A 52 -8.61 -5.46 16.72
CA THR A 52 -8.30 -6.25 17.92
C THR A 52 -9.54 -6.58 18.75
N GLU A 53 -10.66 -5.90 18.49
CA GLU A 53 -11.91 -6.03 19.24
C GLU A 53 -12.96 -6.86 18.47
N GLY A 54 -12.81 -7.01 17.15
CA GLY A 54 -13.73 -7.75 16.30
C GLY A 54 -13.02 -8.68 15.31
N ASP A 55 -13.80 -9.58 14.71
CA ASP A 55 -13.30 -10.55 13.75
C ASP A 55 -13.38 -10.04 12.31
N GLN A 56 -12.78 -8.88 12.05
CA GLN A 56 -12.88 -8.19 10.74
C GLN A 56 -11.56 -7.57 10.30
N ILE A 57 -11.33 -7.56 8.99
CA ILE A 57 -10.28 -6.75 8.38
C ILE A 57 -10.80 -5.32 8.26
N ILE A 58 -10.07 -4.38 8.84
CA ILE A 58 -10.33 -2.94 8.74
C ILE A 58 -9.86 -2.41 7.39
N ALA A 59 -8.65 -2.80 6.98
CA ALA A 59 -8.07 -2.38 5.71
C ALA A 59 -6.99 -3.36 5.25
N PHE A 60 -6.67 -3.31 3.96
CA PHE A 60 -5.46 -3.92 3.43
C PHE A 60 -4.78 -2.95 2.47
N PHE A 61 -3.48 -3.15 2.27
CA PHE A 61 -2.74 -2.49 1.19
C PHE A 61 -1.64 -3.42 0.69
N CYS A 62 -1.29 -3.31 -0.59
CA CYS A 62 -0.17 -4.04 -1.16
C CYS A 62 0.90 -3.12 -1.75
N LEU A 63 2.15 -3.53 -1.55
CA LEU A 63 3.35 -2.81 -1.99
C LEU A 63 4.06 -3.62 -3.07
N LEU A 64 4.41 -2.92 -4.14
CA LEU A 64 5.13 -3.45 -5.28
C LEU A 64 6.45 -2.72 -5.43
N ASN A 65 7.49 -3.46 -5.78
CA ASN A 65 8.75 -2.86 -6.23
C ASN A 65 8.51 -2.22 -7.59
N ASP A 66 8.89 -0.95 -7.74
CA ASP A 66 8.68 -0.21 -8.98
C ASP A 66 9.84 0.77 -9.22
N LYS A 67 9.79 1.48 -10.34
CA LYS A 67 10.64 2.63 -10.62
C LYS A 67 9.80 3.76 -11.22
N ILE A 68 10.24 4.99 -10.99
CA ILE A 68 9.73 6.17 -11.70
C ILE A 68 10.78 6.57 -12.72
N ALA A 69 10.49 6.38 -13.99
CA ALA A 69 11.37 6.60 -15.12
C ALA A 69 10.97 7.81 -15.96
N ILE A 70 11.91 8.31 -16.78
CA ILE A 70 11.66 9.42 -17.71
C ILE A 70 10.50 9.14 -18.68
N SER A 71 10.30 7.87 -19.04
CA SER A 71 9.21 7.40 -19.90
C SER A 71 7.82 7.57 -19.29
N ASP A 72 7.73 7.72 -17.96
CA ASP A 72 6.47 7.88 -17.24
C ASP A 72 5.97 9.34 -17.29
N PHE A 73 6.73 10.23 -17.92
CA PHE A 73 6.43 11.65 -18.03
C PHE A 73 6.21 12.04 -19.49
N PRO A 74 5.25 12.95 -19.76
CA PRO A 74 4.96 13.38 -21.13
C PRO A 74 6.08 14.24 -21.74
N SER A 75 7.05 14.69 -20.93
CA SER A 75 8.26 15.33 -21.44
C SER A 75 9.41 15.26 -20.44
N ARG A 76 10.63 15.32 -20.98
CA ARG A 76 11.88 15.40 -20.19
C ARG A 76 11.89 16.57 -19.22
N ARG A 77 11.28 17.70 -19.59
CA ARG A 77 11.16 18.87 -18.70
C ARG A 77 10.34 18.55 -17.45
N ARG A 78 9.18 17.89 -17.59
CA ARG A 78 8.34 17.50 -16.43
C ARG A 78 9.04 16.49 -15.54
N TYR A 79 9.76 15.53 -16.13
CA TYR A 79 10.61 14.60 -15.38
C TYR A 79 11.64 15.35 -14.51
N TRP A 80 12.39 16.28 -15.09
CA TRP A 80 13.39 17.05 -14.35
C TRP A 80 12.77 17.90 -13.24
N THR A 81 11.60 18.51 -13.45
CA THR A 81 10.87 19.22 -12.40
C THR A 81 10.47 18.29 -11.24
N PHE A 82 10.07 17.05 -11.52
CA PHE A 82 9.81 16.05 -10.49
C PHE A 82 11.08 15.67 -9.72
N VAL A 83 12.16 15.34 -10.43
CA VAL A 83 13.44 14.94 -9.84
C VAL A 83 14.01 16.03 -8.91
N GLN A 84 13.91 17.31 -9.30
CA GLN A 84 14.36 18.42 -8.45
C GLN A 84 13.62 18.48 -7.10
N LYS A 85 12.35 18.06 -7.04
CA LYS A 85 11.58 18.02 -5.79
C LYS A 85 12.04 16.90 -4.84
N LEU A 86 12.67 15.84 -5.36
CA LEU A 86 13.19 14.74 -4.55
C LEU A 86 14.40 15.14 -3.71
N LYS A 87 15.01 16.32 -3.97
CA LYS A 87 16.19 16.85 -3.27
C LYS A 87 17.36 15.84 -3.21
N SER A 88 17.40 14.86 -4.13
CA SER A 88 18.47 13.86 -4.18
C SER A 88 19.77 14.54 -4.59
N LYS A 89 20.80 14.50 -3.73
CA LYS A 89 22.14 14.97 -4.07
C LYS A 89 22.78 13.98 -5.07
N GLY A 90 22.79 14.28 -6.36
CA GLY A 90 23.41 13.40 -7.36
C GLY A 90 23.12 13.76 -8.82
N LYS A 91 23.82 13.06 -9.74
CA LYS A 91 23.54 13.10 -11.19
C LYS A 91 22.08 12.67 -11.42
N GLY A 92 21.38 13.33 -12.34
CA GLY A 92 20.00 12.94 -12.66
C GLY A 92 19.98 11.58 -13.34
N PHE A 93 19.44 10.59 -12.65
CA PHE A 93 19.20 9.27 -13.22
C PHE A 93 18.05 9.35 -14.22
N ASN A 94 17.98 8.39 -15.15
CA ASN A 94 16.82 8.25 -16.04
C ASN A 94 15.64 7.51 -15.37
N SER A 95 15.88 6.93 -14.20
CA SER A 95 14.86 6.34 -13.35
C SER A 95 15.30 6.33 -11.89
N TYR A 96 14.33 6.45 -10.98
CA TYR A 96 14.53 6.37 -9.54
C TYR A 96 13.77 5.15 -8.98
N PRO A 97 14.38 4.41 -8.03
CA PRO A 97 13.68 3.33 -7.37
C PRO A 97 12.47 3.88 -6.62
N SER A 98 11.37 3.15 -6.66
CA SER A 98 10.15 3.51 -5.96
C SER A 98 9.46 2.29 -5.40
N MET A 99 8.50 2.55 -4.52
CA MET A 99 7.55 1.56 -4.07
C MET A 99 6.17 2.04 -4.48
N LYS A 100 5.45 1.21 -5.23
CA LYS A 100 4.09 1.50 -5.65
C LYS A 100 3.12 0.91 -4.64
N ILE A 101 2.19 1.74 -4.16
CA ILE A 101 0.98 1.26 -3.49
C ILE A 101 0.07 0.73 -4.60
N GLY A 102 0.01 -0.58 -4.78
CA GLY A 102 -0.74 -1.18 -5.88
C GLY A 102 -2.23 -1.13 -5.64
N ARG A 103 -2.64 -1.58 -4.46
CA ARG A 103 -4.04 -1.63 -4.03
C ARG A 103 -4.11 -1.21 -2.57
N LEU A 104 -5.15 -0.45 -2.23
CA LEU A 104 -5.46 -0.03 -0.87
C LEU A 104 -6.98 -0.02 -0.74
N GLY A 105 -7.50 -0.86 0.14
CA GLY A 105 -8.93 -0.96 0.43
C GLY A 105 -9.19 -0.77 1.92
N ILE A 106 -10.15 0.10 2.26
CA ILE A 106 -10.65 0.28 3.63
C ILE A 106 -12.08 -0.26 3.66
N ASN A 107 -12.33 -1.18 4.58
CA ASN A 107 -13.64 -1.79 4.79
C ASN A 107 -14.68 -0.69 5.01
N SER A 108 -15.85 -0.82 4.38
CA SER A 108 -16.92 0.18 4.36
C SER A 108 -17.32 0.65 5.76
N ASN A 109 -17.27 -0.24 6.76
CA ASN A 109 -17.61 0.06 8.15
C ASN A 109 -16.60 1.01 8.83
N TYR A 110 -15.40 1.16 8.27
CA TYR A 110 -14.27 1.92 8.82
C TYR A 110 -13.83 3.09 7.93
N GLN A 111 -14.52 3.30 6.80
CA GLN A 111 -14.22 4.43 5.91
C GLN A 111 -14.47 5.76 6.61
N LYS A 112 -13.71 6.79 6.20
CA LYS A 112 -13.78 8.16 6.75
C LYS A 112 -13.45 8.29 8.24
N GLN A 113 -12.87 7.26 8.86
CA GLN A 113 -12.41 7.29 10.27
C GLN A 113 -10.89 7.51 10.42
N GLY A 114 -10.19 7.89 9.34
CA GLY A 114 -8.75 8.19 9.36
C GLY A 114 -7.82 7.01 9.08
N PHE A 115 -8.34 5.80 8.83
CA PHE A 115 -7.51 4.63 8.51
C PHE A 115 -6.64 4.79 7.26
N GLY A 116 -7.08 5.57 6.28
CA GLY A 116 -6.25 5.89 5.11
C GLY A 116 -5.00 6.68 5.50
N GLN A 117 -5.15 7.69 6.34
CA GLN A 117 -4.03 8.47 6.86
C GLN A 117 -3.08 7.61 7.70
N ILE A 118 -3.64 6.75 8.56
CA ILE A 118 -2.86 5.78 9.36
C ILE A 118 -2.00 4.88 8.45
N ILE A 119 -2.56 4.35 7.37
CA ILE A 119 -1.81 3.52 6.41
C ILE A 119 -0.64 4.31 5.79
N ILE A 120 -0.88 5.55 5.37
CA ILE A 120 0.21 6.40 4.83
C ILE A 120 1.30 6.64 5.88
N ASP A 121 0.94 6.82 7.16
CA ASP A 121 1.91 7.02 8.22
C ASP A 121 2.68 5.74 8.59
N ILE A 122 2.03 4.57 8.50
CA ILE A 122 2.71 3.26 8.57
C ILE A 122 3.72 3.14 7.42
N LEU A 123 3.35 3.48 6.19
CA LEU A 123 4.24 3.39 5.03
C LEU A 123 5.47 4.28 5.16
N LYS A 124 5.31 5.50 5.69
CA LYS A 124 6.46 6.38 5.97
C LYS A 124 7.46 5.71 6.92
N LYS A 125 6.97 5.01 7.95
CA LYS A 125 7.81 4.28 8.92
C LYS A 125 8.48 3.05 8.31
N ILE A 126 7.79 2.33 7.42
CA ILE A 126 8.34 1.16 6.73
C ILE A 126 9.49 1.58 5.78
N ILE A 127 9.30 2.67 5.02
CA ILE A 127 10.27 3.10 3.99
C ILE A 127 11.43 3.89 4.61
N HIS A 128 11.17 4.67 5.66
CA HIS A 128 12.18 5.40 6.41
C HIS A 128 12.18 4.94 7.87
N PRO A 129 12.73 3.75 8.16
CA PRO A 129 13.04 3.39 9.54
C PRO A 129 14.11 4.37 10.02
N ARG A 130 13.68 5.37 10.80
CA ARG A 130 14.60 6.22 11.57
C ARG A 130 15.02 5.48 12.82
#